data_AF-A0A6J5WV75-F1
#
_entry.id   AF-A0A6J5WV75-F1
#
_cell.length_a   1.000
_cell.length_b   1.000
_cell.length_c   1.000
_cell.angle_alpha   90.00
_cell.angle_beta   90.00
_cell.angle_gamma   90.00
#
_symmetry.space_group_name_H-M   'P 1'
#
loop_
_entity.id
_entity.type
_entity.pdbx_description
1 polymer ?
#
loop_
_entity_poly.entity_id
_entity_poly.type
_entity_poly.pdbx_seq_one_letter_code
_entity_poly.pdbx_strand_id
1 'polypeptide(L)'
;MSDEELFWRASMVPRIQKLPYKYVPKVAFMFLTKGPLPLGPLWEKFFEGHEGLYSVYVHAHPDFNESVPEDSVFHGRRIHSQPVYWGTSTMLDAERRLLANALLDFSNQRFVLLSESCIPLFNFTTTYDYLINSNLSFLSSFDDPRKPGRGRYNPQMYPIINITNWRKGSQWFEVHRELAIHIVSDCKYYPIFQEYCHPPCYIDEHYIPTLVNLLYSELNSKRSITWVDWSRAGPHPGKFGGSDITDEFLNQIRFGSECDYNGNTTSICFLFARKFMPNTLEPLLRVAPLLLGFDP
;
A
#
# COMPACT_ATOMS: atom_id res chain seq x y z
N MET A 1 -19.94 11.20 5.48
CA MET A 1 -19.29 10.78 6.73
C MET A 1 -18.07 11.67 6.92
N SER A 2 -17.91 12.31 8.07
CA SER A 2 -16.67 13.07 8.36
C SER A 2 -15.51 12.11 8.65
N ASP A 3 -14.27 12.61 8.58
CA ASP A 3 -13.09 11.81 8.94
C ASP A 3 -13.15 11.33 10.40
N GLU A 4 -13.64 12.17 11.33
CA GLU A 4 -13.81 11.80 12.74
C GLU A 4 -14.79 10.63 12.91
N GLU A 5 -15.96 10.71 12.29
CA GLU A 5 -16.95 9.63 12.32
C GLU A 5 -16.41 8.35 11.65
N LEU A 6 -15.68 8.50 10.54
CA LEU A 6 -15.07 7.40 9.80
C LEU A 6 -14.02 6.66 10.64
N PHE A 7 -13.08 7.39 11.25
CA PHE A 7 -12.03 6.78 12.08
C PHE A 7 -12.59 6.15 13.34
N TRP A 8 -13.60 6.77 13.96
CA TRP A 8 -14.29 6.17 15.09
C TRP A 8 -14.99 4.85 14.71
N ARG A 9 -15.72 4.81 13.59
CA ARG A 9 -16.35 3.56 13.10
C ARG A 9 -15.32 2.51 12.70
N ALA A 10 -14.26 2.89 11.99
CA ALA A 10 -13.22 1.99 11.51
C ALA A 10 -12.38 1.37 12.64
N SER A 11 -12.29 2.04 13.80
CA SER A 11 -11.59 1.54 14.99
C SER A 11 -12.47 0.67 15.90
N MET A 12 -13.76 0.49 15.59
CA MET A 12 -14.60 -0.43 16.34
C MET A 12 -14.23 -1.88 16.10
N VAL A 13 -14.08 -2.64 17.19
CA VAL A 13 -13.80 -4.08 17.14
C VAL A 13 -15.03 -4.85 17.64
N PRO A 14 -15.51 -5.87 16.89
CA PRO A 14 -16.64 -6.69 17.33
C PRO A 14 -16.32 -7.42 18.63
N ARG A 15 -17.25 -7.38 19.60
CA ARG A 15 -17.15 -8.18 20.84
C ARG A 15 -17.61 -9.62 20.62
N ILE A 16 -18.47 -9.87 19.64
CA ILE A 16 -18.86 -11.21 19.19
C ILE A 16 -17.97 -11.56 18.00
N GLN A 17 -17.05 -12.50 18.19
CA GLN A 17 -16.09 -12.90 17.16
C GLN A 17 -16.69 -13.81 16.08
N LYS A 18 -17.81 -14.48 16.39
CA LYS A 18 -18.50 -15.34 15.43
C LYS A 18 -19.36 -14.49 14.50
N LEU A 19 -18.96 -14.40 13.24
CA LEU A 19 -19.73 -13.69 12.22
C LEU A 19 -21.03 -14.46 11.88
N PRO A 20 -22.15 -13.76 11.64
CA PRO A 20 -23.43 -14.38 11.32
C PRO A 20 -23.52 -14.88 9.87
N TYR A 21 -22.44 -14.79 9.10
CA TYR A 21 -22.35 -15.19 7.70
C TYR A 21 -21.07 -15.97 7.42
N LYS A 22 -21.00 -16.62 6.25
CA LYS A 22 -19.80 -17.34 5.80
C LYS A 22 -18.65 -16.34 5.66
N TYR A 23 -17.67 -16.45 6.55
CA TYR A 23 -16.50 -15.60 6.54
C TYR A 23 -15.54 -16.04 5.44
N VAL A 24 -15.28 -15.14 4.50
CA VAL A 24 -14.25 -15.28 3.48
C VAL A 24 -13.31 -14.07 3.64
N PRO A 25 -12.03 -14.30 3.99
CA PRO A 25 -11.05 -13.22 4.08
C PRO A 25 -10.91 -12.52 2.74
N LYS A 26 -10.76 -11.19 2.76
CA LYS A 26 -10.53 -10.38 1.58
C LYS A 26 -9.24 -9.60 1.69
N VAL A 27 -8.65 -9.32 0.52
CA VAL A 27 -7.60 -8.32 0.36
C VAL A 27 -8.22 -7.02 -0.14
N ALA A 28 -8.01 -5.93 0.59
CA ALA A 28 -8.40 -4.58 0.19
C ALA A 28 -7.27 -3.94 -0.63
N PHE A 29 -7.54 -3.67 -1.89
CA PHE A 29 -6.65 -2.96 -2.79
C PHE A 29 -7.01 -1.48 -2.80
N MET A 30 -6.13 -0.66 -2.25
CA MET A 30 -6.35 0.76 -2.00
C MET A 30 -5.49 1.59 -2.95
N PHE A 31 -6.11 2.26 -3.90
CA PHE A 31 -5.45 3.07 -4.91
C PHE A 31 -5.47 4.55 -4.50
N LEU A 32 -4.28 5.10 -4.22
CA LEU A 32 -4.08 6.53 -4.04
C LEU A 32 -3.56 7.13 -5.35
N THR A 33 -4.40 7.90 -6.04
CA THR A 33 -4.11 8.40 -7.39
C THR A 33 -4.23 9.91 -7.50
N LYS A 34 -3.47 10.49 -8.43
CA LYS A 34 -3.64 11.90 -8.81
C LYS A 34 -4.73 12.13 -9.86
N GLY A 35 -5.08 11.10 -10.63
CA GLY A 35 -6.02 11.18 -11.74
C GLY A 35 -6.39 9.78 -12.25
N PRO A 36 -6.38 9.55 -13.57
CA PRO A 36 -6.84 8.29 -14.14
C PRO A 36 -5.94 7.12 -13.76
N LEU A 37 -6.48 5.91 -13.94
CA LEU A 37 -5.78 4.63 -13.80
C LEU A 37 -5.40 4.11 -15.19
N PRO A 38 -4.30 4.58 -15.80
CA PRO A 38 -3.91 4.16 -17.15
C PRO A 38 -3.59 2.67 -17.24
N LEU A 39 -3.19 2.05 -16.11
CA LEU A 39 -2.95 0.61 -16.02
C LEU A 39 -4.19 -0.16 -15.55
N GLY A 40 -5.35 0.50 -15.47
CA GLY A 40 -6.64 -0.09 -15.07
C GLY A 40 -6.95 -1.41 -15.78
N PRO A 41 -6.84 -1.51 -17.12
CA PRO A 41 -7.15 -2.76 -17.82
C PRO A 41 -6.28 -3.95 -17.40
N LEU A 42 -5.04 -3.73 -16.97
CA LEU A 42 -4.19 -4.79 -16.41
C LEU A 42 -4.74 -5.26 -15.05
N TRP A 43 -5.22 -4.33 -14.22
CA TRP A 43 -5.85 -4.64 -12.95
C TRP A 43 -7.21 -5.31 -13.11
N GLU A 44 -7.98 -4.95 -14.14
CA GLU A 44 -9.24 -5.66 -14.45
C GLU A 44 -9.00 -7.13 -14.72
N LYS A 45 -8.03 -7.45 -15.60
CA LYS A 45 -7.63 -8.86 -15.81
C LYS A 45 -7.14 -9.52 -14.54
N PHE A 46 -6.35 -8.82 -13.72
CA PHE A 46 -5.89 -9.34 -12.43
C PHE A 46 -7.04 -9.70 -11.48
N PHE A 47 -8.15 -8.97 -11.50
CA PHE A 47 -9.29 -9.19 -10.61
C PHE A 47 -10.36 -10.13 -11.18
N GLU A 48 -10.38 -10.34 -12.50
CA GLU A 48 -11.38 -11.13 -13.21
C GLU A 48 -11.52 -12.54 -12.61
N GLY A 49 -12.76 -12.94 -12.28
CA GLY A 49 -13.07 -14.28 -11.77
C GLY A 49 -12.77 -14.51 -10.28
N HIS A 50 -12.36 -13.47 -9.55
CA HIS A 50 -12.00 -13.55 -8.12
C HIS A 50 -12.95 -12.75 -7.22
N GLU A 51 -14.18 -12.49 -7.68
CA GLU A 51 -15.17 -11.71 -6.95
C GLU A 51 -15.44 -12.31 -5.56
N GLY A 52 -15.45 -11.45 -4.54
CA GLY A 52 -15.66 -11.86 -3.16
C GLY A 52 -14.37 -12.17 -2.37
N LEU A 53 -13.22 -12.28 -3.03
CA LEU A 53 -11.89 -12.41 -2.39
C LEU A 53 -11.14 -11.08 -2.25
N TYR A 54 -11.65 -10.01 -2.86
CA TYR A 54 -11.06 -8.69 -2.80
C TYR A 54 -12.10 -7.59 -2.64
N SER A 55 -11.60 -6.40 -2.31
CA SER A 55 -12.32 -5.15 -2.43
C SER A 55 -11.39 -4.07 -2.97
N VAL A 56 -11.95 -3.09 -3.68
CA VAL A 56 -11.19 -1.98 -4.29
C VAL A 56 -11.67 -0.67 -3.70
N TYR A 57 -10.72 0.20 -3.34
CA TYR A 57 -10.98 1.55 -2.85
C TYR A 57 -10.09 2.53 -3.60
N VAL A 58 -10.66 3.63 -4.07
CA VAL A 58 -9.92 4.65 -4.84
C VAL A 58 -10.02 6.00 -4.15
N HIS A 59 -8.87 6.59 -3.83
CA HIS A 59 -8.74 7.97 -3.40
C HIS A 59 -8.07 8.76 -4.53
N ALA A 60 -8.88 9.41 -5.34
CA ALA A 60 -8.44 10.28 -6.44
C ALA A 60 -8.60 11.76 -6.07
N HIS A 61 -7.81 12.65 -6.68
CA HIS A 61 -7.94 14.09 -6.46
C HIS A 61 -9.41 14.55 -6.58
N PRO A 62 -9.96 15.38 -5.68
CA PRO A 62 -11.39 15.75 -5.70
C PRO A 62 -11.87 16.28 -7.06
N ASP A 63 -11.07 17.13 -7.70
CA ASP A 63 -11.39 17.71 -9.02
C ASP A 63 -11.32 16.72 -10.19
N PHE A 64 -10.76 15.52 -9.98
CA PHE A 64 -10.79 14.48 -11.00
C PHE A 64 -12.21 13.91 -11.11
N ASN A 65 -12.84 14.03 -12.28
CA ASN A 65 -14.24 13.66 -12.49
C ASN A 65 -14.42 12.86 -13.80
N GLU A 66 -13.78 11.69 -13.85
CA GLU A 66 -13.94 10.74 -14.94
C GLU A 66 -14.90 9.62 -14.52
N SER A 67 -15.87 9.32 -15.38
CA SER A 67 -16.79 8.21 -15.18
C SER A 67 -16.10 6.89 -15.52
N VAL A 68 -16.20 5.92 -14.61
CA VAL A 68 -15.74 4.55 -14.84
C VAL A 68 -16.91 3.72 -15.39
N PRO A 69 -16.72 2.88 -16.43
CA PRO A 69 -17.75 1.96 -16.93
C PRO A 69 -18.39 1.12 -15.83
N GLU A 70 -19.69 0.79 -15.94
CA GLU A 70 -20.43 0.07 -14.89
C GLU A 70 -19.91 -1.36 -14.64
N ASP A 71 -19.34 -1.98 -15.66
CA ASP A 71 -18.74 -3.32 -15.65
C ASP A 71 -17.31 -3.34 -15.10
N SER A 72 -16.69 -2.18 -14.91
CA SER A 72 -15.34 -2.08 -14.36
C SER A 72 -15.28 -2.42 -12.87
N VAL A 73 -14.21 -3.10 -12.47
CA VAL A 73 -13.89 -3.36 -11.05
C VAL A 73 -13.72 -2.08 -10.22
N PHE A 74 -13.42 -0.95 -10.87
CA PHE A 74 -13.25 0.37 -10.24
C PHE A 74 -14.56 1.17 -10.14
N HIS A 75 -15.65 0.69 -10.73
CA HIS A 75 -16.95 1.37 -10.68
C HIS A 75 -17.47 1.51 -9.25
N GLY A 76 -17.89 2.72 -8.87
CA GLY A 76 -18.42 3.00 -7.53
C GLY A 76 -17.42 2.78 -6.38
N ARG A 77 -16.12 2.64 -6.67
CA ARG A 77 -15.08 2.35 -5.66
C ARG A 77 -14.40 3.59 -5.07
N ARG A 78 -14.76 4.78 -5.56
CA ARG A 78 -14.19 6.04 -5.10
C ARG A 78 -14.70 6.39 -3.69
N ILE A 79 -13.77 6.58 -2.76
CA ILE A 79 -14.10 7.06 -1.42
C ILE A 79 -14.27 8.59 -1.42
N HIS A 80 -14.78 9.16 -0.33
CA HIS A 80 -14.76 10.61 -0.16
C HIS A 80 -13.30 11.10 -0.03
N SER A 81 -12.79 11.74 -1.10
CA SER A 81 -11.39 12.18 -1.21
C SER A 81 -11.21 13.65 -0.83
N GLN A 82 -10.00 14.00 -0.39
CA GLN A 82 -9.57 15.39 -0.17
C GLN A 82 -8.29 15.70 -0.98
N PRO A 83 -7.93 16.97 -1.21
CA PRO A 83 -6.70 17.31 -1.92
C PRO A 83 -5.46 16.75 -1.21
N VAL A 84 -4.51 16.23 -2.00
CA VAL A 84 -3.26 15.64 -1.50
C VAL A 84 -2.07 16.37 -2.09
N TYR A 85 -1.19 16.84 -1.20
CA TYR A 85 0.04 17.54 -1.55
C TYR A 85 1.24 16.73 -1.11
N TRP A 86 2.19 16.53 -2.04
CA TRP A 86 3.39 15.73 -1.79
C TRP A 86 4.22 16.30 -0.64
N GLY A 87 4.66 15.41 0.26
CA GLY A 87 5.46 15.76 1.43
C GLY A 87 4.72 16.53 2.53
N THR A 88 3.39 16.52 2.52
CA THR A 88 2.57 17.12 3.58
C THR A 88 1.74 16.04 4.31
N SER A 89 1.16 16.39 5.46
CA SER A 89 0.26 15.52 6.23
C SER A 89 -0.93 15.01 5.42
N THR A 90 -1.38 15.77 4.41
CA THR A 90 -2.51 15.38 3.55
C THR A 90 -2.30 14.06 2.81
N MET A 91 -1.03 13.68 2.54
CA MET A 91 -0.69 12.38 1.96
C MET A 91 -1.09 11.25 2.91
N LEU A 92 -0.67 11.33 4.17
CA LEU A 92 -0.98 10.34 5.17
C LEU A 92 -2.45 10.38 5.59
N ASP A 93 -3.10 11.55 5.58
CA ASP A 93 -4.54 11.64 5.77
C ASP A 93 -5.30 10.82 4.70
N ALA A 94 -4.88 10.88 3.43
CA ALA A 94 -5.48 10.10 2.36
C ALA A 94 -5.26 8.59 2.54
N GLU A 95 -4.07 8.17 2.97
CA GLU A 95 -3.76 6.77 3.31
C GLU A 95 -4.62 6.26 4.48
N ARG A 96 -4.75 7.07 5.54
CA ARG A 96 -5.61 6.75 6.69
C ARG A 96 -7.08 6.68 6.27
N ARG A 97 -7.56 7.56 5.40
CA ARG A 97 -8.94 7.49 4.85
C ARG A 97 -9.18 6.22 4.04
N LEU A 98 -8.21 5.82 3.21
CA LEU A 98 -8.29 4.56 2.46
C LEU A 98 -8.38 3.37 3.43
N LEU A 99 -7.47 3.30 4.42
CA LEU A 99 -7.51 2.27 5.46
C LEU A 99 -8.85 2.24 6.20
N ALA A 100 -9.33 3.41 6.63
CA ALA A 100 -10.54 3.51 7.42
C ALA A 100 -11.79 3.10 6.63
N ASN A 101 -11.93 3.52 5.37
CA ASN A 101 -13.02 3.06 4.51
C ASN A 101 -12.93 1.54 4.28
N ALA A 102 -11.73 1.01 4.04
CA ALA A 102 -11.52 -0.41 3.83
C ALA A 102 -11.81 -1.25 5.09
N LEU A 103 -11.56 -0.72 6.28
CA LEU A 103 -11.81 -1.37 7.57
C LEU A 103 -13.30 -1.55 7.88
N LEU A 104 -14.18 -0.75 7.27
CA LEU A 104 -15.63 -0.88 7.44
C LEU A 104 -16.18 -2.22 6.89
N ASP A 105 -15.49 -2.84 5.93
CA ASP A 105 -15.75 -4.24 5.56
C ASP A 105 -14.97 -5.16 6.52
N PHE A 106 -15.69 -5.89 7.38
CA PHE A 106 -15.11 -6.84 8.33
C PHE A 106 -14.45 -8.05 7.66
N SER A 107 -14.77 -8.34 6.39
CA SER A 107 -14.09 -9.40 5.63
C SER A 107 -12.69 -9.00 5.19
N ASN A 108 -12.37 -7.70 5.11
CA ASN A 108 -11.02 -7.24 4.73
C ASN A 108 -10.01 -7.52 5.85
N GLN A 109 -9.02 -8.36 5.55
CA GLN A 109 -7.96 -8.76 6.49
C GLN A 109 -6.58 -8.22 6.12
N ARG A 110 -6.39 -7.87 4.85
CA ARG A 110 -5.11 -7.42 4.28
C ARG A 110 -5.34 -6.14 3.51
N PHE A 111 -4.47 -5.16 3.67
CA PHE A 111 -4.68 -3.81 3.13
C PHE A 111 -3.45 -3.39 2.34
N VAL A 112 -3.56 -3.35 1.02
CA VAL A 112 -2.46 -3.05 0.10
C VAL A 112 -2.62 -1.63 -0.43
N LEU A 113 -1.61 -0.78 -0.23
CA LEU A 113 -1.57 0.56 -0.82
C LEU A 113 -0.88 0.54 -2.19
N LEU A 114 -1.52 1.11 -3.20
CA LEU A 114 -1.08 1.16 -4.60
C LEU A 114 -1.27 2.56 -5.20
N SER A 115 -0.58 2.84 -6.31
CA SER A 115 -0.78 4.04 -7.12
C SER A 115 -1.23 3.68 -8.52
N GLU A 116 -1.56 4.71 -9.32
CA GLU A 116 -1.84 4.59 -10.75
C GLU A 116 -0.68 4.03 -11.60
N SER A 117 0.50 3.90 -11.00
CA SER A 117 1.75 3.46 -11.65
C SER A 117 2.31 2.15 -11.09
N CYS A 118 1.50 1.43 -10.32
CA CYS A 118 1.83 0.10 -9.82
C CYS A 118 1.28 -0.98 -10.74
N ILE A 119 1.99 -2.11 -10.81
CA ILE A 119 1.56 -3.33 -11.51
C ILE A 119 1.61 -4.54 -10.56
N PRO A 120 0.77 -5.57 -10.76
CA PRO A 120 0.98 -6.87 -10.15
C PRO A 120 2.14 -7.62 -10.83
N LEU A 121 2.89 -8.40 -10.05
CA LEU A 121 4.00 -9.25 -10.53
C LEU A 121 3.64 -10.74 -10.60
N PHE A 122 2.52 -11.12 -10.00
CA PHE A 122 2.02 -12.48 -9.93
C PHE A 122 0.51 -12.47 -10.10
N ASN A 123 -0.06 -13.63 -10.46
CA ASN A 123 -1.51 -13.76 -10.60
C ASN A 123 -2.25 -13.54 -9.26
N PHE A 124 -3.57 -13.40 -9.34
CA PHE A 124 -4.39 -13.12 -8.16
C PHE A 124 -4.26 -14.21 -7.11
N THR A 125 -4.42 -15.48 -7.48
CA THR A 125 -4.35 -16.61 -6.54
C THR A 125 -3.04 -16.62 -5.75
N THR A 126 -1.90 -16.47 -6.43
CA THR A 126 -0.58 -16.39 -5.79
C THR A 126 -0.50 -15.21 -4.83
N THR A 127 -0.96 -14.04 -5.27
CA THR A 127 -0.94 -12.81 -4.45
C THR A 127 -1.85 -12.94 -3.23
N TYR A 128 -3.07 -13.43 -3.43
CA TYR A 128 -4.06 -13.63 -2.38
C TYR A 128 -3.58 -14.65 -1.35
N ASP A 129 -3.12 -15.82 -1.78
CA ASP A 129 -2.62 -16.87 -0.89
C ASP A 129 -1.38 -16.41 -0.12
N TYR A 130 -0.49 -15.65 -0.75
CA TYR A 130 0.67 -15.06 -0.09
C TYR A 130 0.26 -14.08 1.02
N LEU A 131 -0.73 -13.23 0.75
CA LEU A 131 -1.15 -12.22 1.72
C LEU A 131 -1.97 -12.84 2.85
N ILE A 132 -2.99 -13.63 2.53
CA ILE A 132 -3.89 -14.23 3.53
C ILE A 132 -3.14 -15.20 4.46
N ASN A 133 -2.18 -15.97 3.95
CA ASN A 133 -1.43 -16.93 4.76
C ASN A 133 -0.19 -16.34 5.44
N SER A 134 0.11 -15.05 5.28
CA SER A 134 1.24 -14.44 6.00
C SER A 134 0.95 -14.32 7.50
N ASN A 135 1.97 -14.44 8.34
CA ASN A 135 1.86 -14.15 9.77
C ASN A 135 2.15 -12.67 10.11
N LEU A 136 2.75 -11.93 9.18
CA LEU A 136 3.24 -10.57 9.41
C LEU A 136 2.61 -9.59 8.41
N SER A 137 2.76 -8.30 8.71
CA SER A 137 2.53 -7.21 7.76
C SER A 137 3.80 -6.92 6.96
N PHE A 138 3.66 -6.35 5.76
CA PHE A 138 4.76 -5.94 4.89
C PHE A 138 4.92 -4.41 4.82
N LEU A 139 5.49 -3.86 5.90
CA LEU A 139 5.86 -2.45 6.00
C LEU A 139 7.39 -2.31 6.11
N SER A 140 8.01 -1.64 5.14
CA SER A 140 9.44 -1.30 5.24
C SER A 140 9.70 -0.42 6.46
N SER A 141 10.63 -0.84 7.33
CA SER A 141 10.99 -0.06 8.52
C SER A 141 12.44 -0.32 8.91
N PHE A 142 13.27 0.73 8.82
CA PHE A 142 14.69 0.66 9.11
C PHE A 142 15.19 1.98 9.71
N ASP A 143 16.31 1.90 10.44
CA ASP A 143 17.01 3.06 10.98
C ASP A 143 18.08 3.52 9.99
N ASP A 144 17.88 4.69 9.38
CA ASP A 144 18.82 5.25 8.41
C ASP A 144 19.55 6.44 9.05
N PRO A 145 20.85 6.31 9.37
CA PRO A 145 21.60 7.39 10.04
C PRO A 145 21.87 8.60 9.13
N ARG A 146 21.57 8.51 7.82
CA ARG A 146 21.87 9.55 6.84
C ARG A 146 20.81 10.64 6.83
N LYS A 147 21.06 11.69 6.01
CA LYS A 147 20.14 12.82 5.81
C LYS A 147 18.69 12.40 5.49
N PRO A 148 18.41 11.39 4.64
CA PRO A 148 17.04 10.97 4.34
C PRO A 148 16.32 10.21 5.46
N GLY A 149 17.02 9.81 6.51
CA GLY A 149 16.49 9.10 7.67
C GLY A 149 16.46 9.97 8.91
N ARG A 150 17.40 9.74 9.84
CA ARG A 150 17.56 10.52 11.07
C ARG A 150 17.78 12.01 10.83
N GLY A 151 18.35 12.42 9.70
CA GLY A 151 18.50 13.84 9.35
C GLY A 151 17.19 14.58 9.08
N ARG A 152 16.05 13.87 8.99
CA ARG A 152 14.70 14.45 8.89
C ARG A 152 13.96 14.52 10.22
N TYR A 153 14.52 13.95 11.29
CA TYR A 153 13.91 13.97 12.62
C TYR A 153 13.92 15.38 13.21
N ASN A 154 12.80 15.81 13.79
CA ASN A 154 12.69 17.07 14.50
C ASN A 154 12.89 16.84 16.01
N PRO A 155 13.91 17.47 16.66
CA PRO A 155 14.14 17.34 18.10
C PRO A 155 12.96 17.69 18.99
N GLN A 156 12.01 18.52 18.54
CA GLN A 156 10.79 18.87 19.28
C GLN A 156 9.84 17.67 19.50
N MET A 157 10.01 16.57 18.75
CA MET A 157 9.25 15.35 18.98
C MET A 157 9.67 14.59 20.26
N TYR A 158 10.84 14.93 20.84
CA TYR A 158 11.30 14.42 22.12
C TYR A 158 10.54 15.10 23.28
N PRO A 159 10.16 14.38 24.37
CA PRO A 159 10.52 12.99 24.68
C PRO A 159 9.57 11.93 24.14
N ILE A 160 8.45 12.31 23.52
CA ILE A 160 7.38 11.36 23.16
C ILE A 160 7.83 10.39 22.07
N ILE A 161 8.57 10.88 21.07
CA ILE A 161 9.21 10.08 20.03
C ILE A 161 10.71 10.32 20.15
N ASN A 162 11.45 9.37 20.71
CA ASN A 162 12.91 9.44 20.74
C ASN A 162 13.49 9.14 19.35
N ILE A 163 14.58 9.81 18.96
CA ILE A 163 15.31 9.56 17.71
C ILE A 163 15.75 8.08 17.57
N THR A 164 15.98 7.37 18.67
CA THR A 164 16.30 5.92 18.64
C THR A 164 15.16 5.06 18.11
N ASN A 165 13.93 5.56 18.21
CA ASN A 165 12.71 4.92 17.71
C ASN A 165 12.30 5.43 16.32
N TRP A 166 12.92 6.52 15.84
CA TRP A 166 12.66 7.05 14.51
C TRP A 166 13.00 6.02 13.43
N ARG A 167 12.08 5.77 12.51
CA ARG A 167 12.29 4.87 11.39
C ARG A 167 11.97 5.54 10.07
N LYS A 168 12.63 5.05 9.04
CA LYS A 168 12.33 5.31 7.64
C LYS A 168 11.73 4.06 7.02
N GLY A 169 10.81 4.26 6.09
CA GLY A 169 10.24 3.22 5.26
C GLY A 169 9.88 3.72 3.87
N SER A 170 9.16 2.88 3.14
CA SER A 170 8.46 3.28 1.93
C SER A 170 7.04 3.71 2.29
N GLN A 171 6.48 4.64 1.51
CA GLN A 171 5.04 4.91 1.52
C GLN A 171 4.22 3.64 1.21
N TRP A 172 4.72 2.75 0.35
CA TRP A 172 3.99 1.58 -0.12
C TRP A 172 4.09 0.43 0.88
N PHE A 173 2.94 0.06 1.45
CA PHE A 173 2.82 -1.00 2.44
C PHE A 173 1.73 -2.00 2.08
N GLU A 174 1.86 -3.19 2.66
CA GLU A 174 0.71 -3.99 3.03
C GLU A 174 0.66 -4.14 4.55
N VAL A 175 -0.53 -4.10 5.12
CA VAL A 175 -0.73 -4.33 6.56
C VAL A 175 -1.89 -5.27 6.83
N HIS A 176 -1.74 -6.09 7.87
CA HIS A 176 -2.84 -6.88 8.44
C HIS A 176 -3.87 -5.98 9.13
N ARG A 177 -5.12 -6.46 9.25
CA ARG A 177 -6.24 -5.73 9.85
C ARG A 177 -5.94 -5.16 11.22
N GLU A 178 -5.29 -5.94 12.08
CA GLU A 178 -4.92 -5.50 13.43
C GLU A 178 -4.04 -4.23 13.38
N LEU A 179 -3.02 -4.24 12.54
CA LEU A 179 -2.14 -3.09 12.38
C LEU A 179 -2.84 -1.91 11.71
N ALA A 180 -3.72 -2.17 10.73
CA ALA A 180 -4.56 -1.14 10.11
C ALA A 180 -5.44 -0.42 11.15
N ILE A 181 -6.05 -1.15 12.09
CA ILE A 181 -6.84 -0.57 13.19
C ILE A 181 -5.98 0.35 14.03
N HIS A 182 -4.79 -0.11 14.44
CA HIS A 182 -3.86 0.71 15.23
C HIS A 182 -3.45 2.00 14.52
N ILE A 183 -3.20 1.96 13.20
CA ILE A 183 -2.84 3.13 12.40
C ILE A 183 -3.98 4.16 12.35
N VAL A 184 -5.23 3.72 12.16
CA VAL A 184 -6.36 4.65 12.07
C VAL A 184 -6.78 5.18 13.43
N SER A 185 -6.62 4.40 14.51
CA SER A 185 -6.99 4.78 15.87
C SER A 185 -5.92 5.59 16.61
N ASP A 186 -4.74 5.79 16.05
CA ASP A 186 -3.67 6.52 16.73
C ASP A 186 -4.03 8.00 16.90
N CYS A 187 -4.26 8.38 18.16
CA CYS A 187 -4.52 9.74 18.60
C CYS A 187 -3.33 10.35 19.37
N LYS A 188 -2.20 9.64 19.47
CA LYS A 188 -1.04 10.06 20.26
C LYS A 188 0.14 10.46 19.40
N TYR A 189 0.56 9.63 18.46
CA TYR A 189 1.77 9.90 17.66
C TYR A 189 1.45 10.67 16.39
N TYR A 190 0.32 10.39 15.76
CA TYR A 190 -0.11 11.07 14.53
C TYR A 190 -0.14 12.60 14.66
N PRO A 191 -0.75 13.21 15.71
CA PRO A 191 -0.75 14.68 15.85
C PRO A 191 0.66 15.28 15.94
N ILE A 192 1.60 14.57 16.59
CA ILE A 192 3.00 15.03 16.72
C ILE A 192 3.67 15.03 15.34
N PHE A 193 3.43 14.01 14.52
CA PHE A 193 3.92 13.98 13.15
C PHE A 193 3.28 15.08 12.29
N GLN A 194 1.98 15.33 12.43
CA GLN A 194 1.31 16.43 11.73
C GLN A 194 1.90 17.79 12.10
N GLU A 195 2.31 17.99 13.35
CA GLU A 195 2.84 19.26 13.85
C GLU A 195 4.34 19.46 13.52
N TYR A 196 5.15 18.40 13.57
CA TYR A 196 6.62 18.53 13.53
C TYR A 196 7.28 17.91 12.29
N CYS A 197 6.60 17.08 11.51
CA CYS A 197 7.13 16.47 10.29
C CYS A 197 6.64 17.23 9.04
N HIS A 198 7.33 18.32 8.73
CA HIS A 198 7.18 19.09 7.49
C HIS A 198 8.47 19.04 6.67
N PRO A 199 8.45 19.37 5.36
CA PRO A 199 9.66 19.37 4.53
C PRO A 199 10.82 20.08 5.25
N PRO A 200 11.98 19.41 5.40
CA PRO A 200 12.45 18.25 4.64
C PRO A 200 12.02 16.86 5.17
N CYS A 201 11.15 16.78 6.19
CA CYS A 201 10.52 15.55 6.66
C CYS A 201 9.32 15.16 5.78
N TYR A 202 9.18 13.86 5.50
CA TYR A 202 8.11 13.29 4.68
C TYR A 202 7.33 12.28 5.53
N ILE A 203 6.16 12.70 5.98
CA ILE A 203 5.37 11.97 6.99
C ILE A 203 4.96 10.57 6.52
N ASP A 204 4.68 10.41 5.23
CA ASP A 204 4.36 9.15 4.54
C ASP A 204 5.51 8.14 4.55
N GLU A 205 6.77 8.60 4.69
CA GLU A 205 7.94 7.72 4.77
C GLU A 205 8.39 7.42 6.23
N HIS A 206 7.81 8.09 7.23
CA HIS A 206 8.32 8.07 8.60
C HIS A 206 7.29 7.74 9.69
N TYR A 207 6.04 8.18 9.56
CA TYR A 207 5.02 7.98 10.60
C TYR A 207 4.72 6.51 10.84
N ILE A 208 4.20 5.79 9.84
CA ILE A 208 3.79 4.39 10.01
C ILE A 208 5.01 3.53 10.43
N PRO A 209 6.19 3.62 9.77
CA PRO A 209 7.37 2.87 10.20
C PRO A 209 7.79 3.12 11.65
N THR A 210 7.67 4.36 12.13
CA THR A 210 8.02 4.74 13.51
C THR A 210 6.98 4.25 14.50
N LEU A 211 5.68 4.41 14.22
CA LEU A 211 4.59 3.92 15.06
C LEU A 211 4.70 2.39 15.25
N VAL A 212 4.91 1.66 14.15
CA VAL A 212 5.04 0.20 14.19
C VAL A 212 6.29 -0.23 14.95
N ASN A 213 7.43 0.43 14.75
CA ASN A 213 8.63 0.10 15.53
C ASN A 213 8.48 0.39 17.03
N LEU A 214 7.72 1.42 17.39
CA LEU A 214 7.47 1.78 18.78
C LEU A 214 6.59 0.77 19.52
N LEU A 215 5.56 0.24 18.85
CA LEU A 215 4.46 -0.44 19.53
C LEU A 215 4.17 -1.87 19.03
N TYR A 216 4.51 -2.19 17.78
CA TYR A 216 3.98 -3.37 17.07
C TYR A 216 5.07 -4.04 16.20
N SER A 217 6.32 -4.04 16.68
CA SER A 217 7.47 -4.46 15.87
C SER A 217 7.42 -5.93 15.47
N GLU A 218 6.78 -6.75 16.29
CA GLU A 218 6.54 -8.18 16.14
C GLU A 218 5.48 -8.52 15.09
N LEU A 219 4.62 -7.57 14.73
CA LEU A 219 3.60 -7.73 13.70
C LEU A 219 4.12 -7.38 12.29
N ASN A 220 5.40 -7.00 12.15
CA ASN A 220 5.95 -6.47 10.91
C ASN A 220 7.21 -7.23 10.45
N SER A 221 7.25 -7.55 9.17
CA SER A 221 8.41 -8.15 8.49
C SER A 221 9.56 -7.16 8.24
N LYS A 222 9.32 -5.85 8.41
CA LYS A 222 10.28 -4.76 8.14
C LYS A 222 10.69 -4.62 6.68
N ARG A 223 10.01 -5.32 5.76
CA ARG A 223 10.19 -5.20 4.31
C ARG A 223 8.91 -4.78 3.61
N SER A 224 9.04 -4.21 2.42
CA SER A 224 7.90 -3.97 1.52
C SER A 224 7.78 -5.12 0.52
N ILE A 225 6.56 -5.38 0.07
CA ILE A 225 6.23 -6.26 -1.06
C ILE A 225 6.07 -5.50 -2.38
N THR A 226 6.41 -4.22 -2.42
CA THR A 226 6.43 -3.41 -3.64
C THR A 226 7.87 -3.18 -4.07
N TRP A 227 8.25 -3.74 -5.21
CA TRP A 227 9.55 -3.51 -5.82
C TRP A 227 9.64 -2.08 -6.36
N VAL A 228 10.78 -1.43 -6.11
CA VAL A 228 11.06 -0.06 -6.54
C VAL A 228 12.52 0.05 -6.97
N ASP A 229 12.76 0.59 -8.16
CA ASP A 229 14.11 0.88 -8.62
C ASP A 229 14.67 2.16 -8.00
N TRP A 230 15.68 2.01 -7.16
CA TRP A 230 16.46 3.09 -6.57
C TRP A 230 17.91 3.14 -7.10
N SER A 231 18.20 2.46 -8.21
CA SER A 231 19.54 2.46 -8.82
C SER A 231 19.98 3.86 -9.26
N ARG A 232 19.03 4.73 -9.60
CA ARG A 232 19.26 6.15 -9.87
C ARG A 232 19.16 6.94 -8.58
N ALA A 233 20.23 7.67 -8.23
CA ALA A 233 20.22 8.57 -7.08
C ALA A 233 19.20 9.70 -7.26
N GLY A 234 18.35 9.94 -6.26
CA GLY A 234 17.38 11.04 -6.28
C GLY A 234 16.20 10.83 -5.32
N PRO A 235 15.27 11.81 -5.26
CA PRO A 235 14.06 11.72 -4.43
C PRO A 235 12.94 10.88 -5.06
N HIS A 236 13.14 10.41 -6.29
CA HIS A 236 12.14 9.64 -7.04
C HIS A 236 12.76 8.36 -7.61
N PRO A 237 11.99 7.26 -7.63
CA PRO A 237 12.48 6.01 -8.19
C PRO A 237 12.57 6.06 -9.72
N GLY A 238 13.25 5.07 -10.29
CA GLY A 238 13.27 4.79 -11.72
C GLY A 238 11.86 4.68 -12.30
N LYS A 239 11.72 5.13 -13.55
CA LYS A 239 10.49 5.02 -14.33
C LYS A 239 10.73 4.07 -15.49
N PHE A 240 9.75 3.23 -15.77
CA PHE A 240 9.78 2.24 -16.83
C PHE A 240 8.75 2.60 -17.90
N GLY A 241 9.18 2.68 -19.15
CA GLY A 241 8.36 2.85 -20.34
C GLY A 241 8.15 1.53 -21.07
N GLY A 242 7.39 1.56 -22.17
CA GLY A 242 7.02 0.33 -22.89
C GLY A 242 8.21 -0.50 -23.38
N SER A 243 9.35 0.11 -23.73
CA SER A 243 10.56 -0.59 -24.16
C SER A 243 11.29 -1.34 -23.04
N ASP A 244 11.00 -1.00 -21.78
CA ASP A 244 11.62 -1.64 -20.62
C ASP A 244 10.90 -2.94 -20.23
N ILE A 245 9.73 -3.22 -20.82
CA ILE A 245 8.91 -4.39 -20.51
C ILE A 245 9.43 -5.58 -21.33
N THR A 246 10.38 -6.32 -20.75
CA THR A 246 10.90 -7.57 -21.31
C THR A 246 10.73 -8.72 -20.31
N ASP A 247 10.73 -9.97 -20.81
CA ASP A 247 10.64 -11.17 -19.97
C ASP A 247 11.81 -11.24 -18.99
N GLU A 248 13.01 -10.86 -19.41
CA GLU A 248 14.20 -10.82 -18.55
C GLU A 248 14.03 -9.83 -17.42
N PHE A 249 13.57 -8.61 -17.71
CA PHE A 249 13.33 -7.59 -16.69
C PHE A 249 12.26 -8.04 -15.69
N LEU A 250 11.13 -8.56 -16.18
CA LEU A 250 10.04 -9.01 -15.33
C LEU A 250 10.43 -10.22 -14.48
N ASN A 251 11.18 -11.18 -15.03
CA ASN A 251 11.70 -12.31 -14.25
C ASN A 251 12.73 -11.87 -13.22
N GLN A 252 13.57 -10.88 -13.54
CA GLN A 252 14.54 -10.33 -12.59
C GLN A 252 13.85 -9.72 -11.37
N ILE A 253 12.77 -8.94 -11.55
CA ILE A 253 12.07 -8.33 -10.41
C ILE A 253 11.15 -9.30 -9.66
N ARG A 254 10.74 -10.41 -10.30
CA ARG A 254 9.92 -11.48 -9.69
C ARG A 254 10.75 -12.47 -8.87
N PHE A 255 11.93 -12.84 -9.36
CA PHE A 255 12.69 -13.99 -8.85
C PHE A 255 14.17 -13.69 -8.57
N GLY A 256 14.63 -12.46 -8.83
CA GLY A 256 16.05 -12.09 -8.69
C GLY A 256 16.52 -11.81 -7.26
N SER A 257 15.68 -12.06 -6.24
CA SER A 257 16.00 -11.86 -4.83
C SER A 257 15.37 -12.93 -3.95
N GLU A 258 16.03 -13.26 -2.85
CA GLU A 258 15.48 -14.12 -1.80
C GLU A 258 15.16 -13.32 -0.54
N CYS A 259 14.14 -13.75 0.20
CA CYS A 259 13.70 -13.10 1.43
C CYS A 259 12.96 -14.09 2.34
N ASP A 260 12.77 -13.67 3.60
CA ASP A 260 11.97 -14.42 4.56
C ASP A 260 10.47 -14.25 4.34
N TYR A 261 9.75 -15.37 4.43
CA TYR A 261 8.31 -15.47 4.45
C TYR A 261 7.88 -16.58 5.41
N ASN A 262 7.23 -16.22 6.51
CA ASN A 262 6.79 -17.14 7.57
C ASN A 262 7.92 -18.04 8.10
N GLY A 263 9.15 -17.50 8.20
CA GLY A 263 10.32 -18.24 8.69
C GLY A 263 11.01 -19.13 7.64
N ASN A 264 10.56 -19.10 6.38
CA ASN A 264 11.17 -19.83 5.27
C ASN A 264 11.71 -18.85 4.21
N THR A 265 12.77 -19.26 3.51
CA THR A 265 13.28 -18.52 2.35
C THR A 265 12.37 -18.71 1.13
N THR A 266 12.06 -17.62 0.43
CA THR A 266 11.32 -17.63 -0.85
C THR A 266 11.94 -16.65 -1.85
N SER A 267 11.73 -16.89 -3.14
CA SER A 267 12.06 -15.95 -4.22
C SER A 267 10.97 -14.90 -4.47
N ILE A 268 9.76 -15.09 -3.93
CA ILE A 268 8.64 -14.16 -4.09
C ILE A 268 8.74 -13.06 -3.02
N CYS A 269 9.61 -12.08 -3.28
CA CYS A 269 9.84 -10.97 -2.36
C CYS A 269 8.94 -9.77 -2.60
N PHE A 270 8.47 -9.61 -3.83
CA PHE A 270 7.64 -8.50 -4.24
C PHE A 270 6.42 -9.03 -4.98
N LEU A 271 5.23 -8.60 -4.57
CA LEU A 271 3.98 -8.91 -5.27
C LEU A 271 3.60 -7.81 -6.28
N PHE A 272 4.16 -6.62 -6.09
CA PHE A 272 3.87 -5.43 -6.89
C PHE A 272 5.17 -4.74 -7.30
N ALA A 273 5.11 -3.93 -8.35
CA ALA A 273 6.24 -3.09 -8.76
C ALA A 273 5.82 -1.71 -9.20
N ARG A 274 6.75 -0.75 -9.09
CA ARG A 274 6.60 0.64 -9.56
C ARG A 274 7.98 1.24 -9.93
N LYS A 275 8.07 2.23 -10.83
CA LYS A 275 7.01 3.10 -11.37
C LYS A 275 6.84 2.92 -12.89
N PHE A 276 5.69 2.40 -13.31
CA PHE A 276 5.38 2.12 -14.71
C PHE A 276 4.62 3.27 -15.35
N MET A 277 5.02 3.66 -16.56
CA MET A 277 4.39 4.74 -17.33
C MET A 277 3.17 4.23 -18.11
N PRO A 278 2.21 5.11 -18.51
CA PRO A 278 1.00 4.68 -19.24
C PRO A 278 1.29 3.85 -20.50
N ASN A 279 2.36 4.18 -21.23
CA ASN A 279 2.77 3.44 -22.43
C ASN A 279 3.34 2.03 -22.17
N THR A 280 3.36 1.57 -20.92
CA THR A 280 3.68 0.18 -20.55
C THR A 280 2.47 -0.74 -20.66
N LEU A 281 1.24 -0.21 -20.72
CA LEU A 281 0.02 -1.02 -20.71
C LEU A 281 0.02 -2.08 -21.83
N GLU A 282 0.23 -1.65 -23.08
CA GLU A 282 0.21 -2.55 -24.24
C GLU A 282 1.25 -3.68 -24.15
N PRO A 283 2.54 -3.41 -23.89
CA PRO A 283 3.51 -4.47 -23.61
C PRO A 283 3.14 -5.38 -22.43
N LEU A 284 2.63 -4.81 -21.33
CA LEU A 284 2.22 -5.57 -20.14
C LEU A 284 1.06 -6.52 -20.45
N LEU A 285 0.06 -6.08 -21.21
CA LEU A 285 -1.07 -6.91 -21.62
C LEU A 285 -0.65 -8.06 -22.54
N ARG A 286 0.40 -7.89 -23.36
CA ARG A 286 0.94 -8.96 -24.20
C ARG A 286 1.63 -10.05 -23.39
N VAL A 287 2.32 -9.70 -22.30
CA VAL A 287 3.00 -10.66 -21.42
C VAL A 287 2.09 -11.17 -20.30
N ALA A 288 0.96 -10.51 -20.05
CA ALA A 288 0.04 -10.85 -18.97
C ALA A 288 -0.47 -12.31 -18.99
N PRO A 289 -0.78 -12.95 -20.12
CA PRO A 289 -1.13 -14.38 -20.14
C PRO A 289 -0.02 -15.26 -19.53
N LEU A 290 1.25 -14.97 -19.83
CA LEU A 290 2.39 -15.69 -19.27
C LEU A 290 2.65 -15.32 -17.80
N LEU A 291 2.50 -14.04 -17.45
CA LEU A 291 2.88 -13.51 -16.14
C LEU A 291 1.80 -13.75 -15.08
N LEU A 292 0.53 -13.64 -15.48
CA LEU A 292 -0.66 -13.64 -14.63
C LEU A 292 -1.60 -14.83 -14.93
N GLY A 293 -1.32 -15.65 -15.94
CA GLY A 293 -2.07 -16.87 -16.21
C GLY A 293 -3.48 -16.64 -16.75
N PHE A 294 -3.69 -15.55 -17.49
CA PHE A 294 -4.96 -15.29 -18.16
C PHE A 294 -5.08 -16.11 -19.45
N ASP A 295 -6.29 -16.55 -19.81
CA ASP A 295 -6.56 -17.02 -21.16
C ASP A 295 -6.42 -15.84 -22.17
N PRO A 296 -5.83 -16.07 -23.36
CA PRO A 296 -5.57 -15.03 -24.36
C PRO A 296 -6.82 -14.36 -24.93
#